data_AF-A0A968WDR4-F1
#
_entry.id   AF-A0A968WDR4-F1
#
_cell.length_a   1.000
_cell.length_b   1.000
_cell.length_c   1.000
_cell.angle_alpha   90.00
_cell.angle_beta   90.00
_cell.angle_gamma   90.00
#
_symmetry.space_group_name_H-M   'P 1'
#
loop_
_entity.id
_entity.type
_entity.pdbx_description
1 polymer ?
#
loop_
_entity_poly.entity_id
_entity_poly.type
_entity_poly.pdbx_seq_one_letter_code
_entity_poly.pdbx_strand_id
1 'polypeptide(L)'
;MQADAAIASLIPVTTTNPNPWIVKNSGTLFPDFNNDGKTDVLWRNSSTGENAVWLMNGAGISGGAFLPNLGSAWTRSTGDFNGDSKTDVLLRNSSTGENAAWLMDGSSISSGAFLPSFAGSNWGFAG
;
A
#
# COMPACT_ATOMS: atom_id res chain seq x y z
N MET A 1 58.56 27.85 5.70
CA MET A 1 58.41 26.90 4.58
C MET A 1 57.81 25.63 5.15
N GLN A 2 57.00 24.95 4.33
CA GLN A 2 55.91 24.03 4.69
C GLN A 2 56.23 22.83 5.58
N ALA A 3 55.14 22.30 6.13
CA ALA A 3 54.98 21.28 7.15
C ALA A 3 55.46 19.87 6.79
N ASP A 4 55.81 19.13 7.85
CA ASP A 4 55.98 17.69 7.91
C ASP A 4 54.62 16.98 7.76
N ALA A 5 54.56 16.03 6.84
CA ALA A 5 53.34 15.30 6.48
C ALA A 5 53.26 13.99 7.28
N ALA A 6 52.66 14.04 8.47
CA ALA A 6 52.18 12.83 9.14
C ALA A 6 50.89 12.36 8.46
N ILE A 7 50.97 11.22 7.78
CA ILE A 7 49.83 10.45 7.27
C ILE A 7 48.98 9.93 8.43
N ALA A 8 47.96 10.69 8.83
CA ALA A 8 46.87 10.14 9.62
C ALA A 8 46.03 9.23 8.71
N SER A 9 46.11 7.93 8.96
CA SER A 9 45.17 6.93 8.44
C SER A 9 43.75 7.31 8.86
N LEU A 10 43.03 7.99 7.97
CA LEU A 10 41.59 8.19 8.11
C LEU A 10 40.94 6.89 7.66
N ILE A 11 40.60 6.07 8.66
CA ILE A 11 39.53 5.08 8.54
C ILE A 11 38.37 5.78 7.81
N PRO A 12 37.86 5.27 6.68
CA PRO A 12 36.65 5.82 6.10
C PRO A 12 35.55 5.60 7.13
N VAL A 13 35.18 6.68 7.82
CA VAL A 13 33.98 6.75 8.61
C VAL A 13 32.83 6.46 7.65
N THR A 14 32.31 5.23 7.70
CA THR A 14 30.98 4.93 7.20
C THR A 14 29.99 5.53 8.20
N THR A 15 29.87 6.86 8.23
CA THR A 15 28.75 7.49 8.91
C THR A 15 27.50 7.08 8.17
N THR A 16 26.86 6.08 8.76
CA THR A 16 25.41 5.91 8.81
C THR A 16 24.71 7.21 8.48
N ASN A 17 23.95 7.21 7.38
CA ASN A 17 22.70 7.95 7.43
C ASN A 17 21.72 7.03 8.19
N PRO A 18 21.33 7.34 9.43
CA PRO A 18 20.31 6.57 10.15
C PRO A 18 18.92 6.76 9.53
N ASN A 19 18.84 7.58 8.48
CA ASN A 19 17.63 7.97 7.80
C ASN A 19 17.82 8.01 6.26
N PRO A 20 17.91 6.85 5.60
CA PRO A 20 17.68 6.80 4.17
C PRO A 20 16.16 6.81 3.95
N TRP A 21 15.50 7.98 4.01
CA TRP A 21 14.17 8.13 3.42
C TRP A 21 14.28 7.99 1.89
N ILE A 22 14.59 6.79 1.41
CA ILE A 22 13.89 6.28 0.25
C ILE A 22 12.50 6.01 0.81
N VAL A 23 11.59 6.96 0.64
CA VAL A 23 10.16 6.65 0.68
C VAL A 23 9.95 5.68 -0.48
N LYS A 24 10.27 4.40 -0.29
CA LYS A 24 9.64 3.36 -1.07
C LYS A 24 8.16 3.56 -0.78
N ASN A 25 7.36 3.82 -1.81
CA ASN A 25 5.92 3.96 -1.74
C ASN A 25 5.37 3.05 -0.64
N SER A 26 5.13 3.62 0.54
CA SER A 26 4.42 2.90 1.57
C SER A 26 3.01 2.85 1.01
N GLY A 27 2.54 1.68 0.56
CA GLY A 27 1.19 1.49 0.01
C GLY A 27 0.06 1.94 0.96
N THR A 28 0.42 2.37 2.17
CA THR A 28 -0.42 3.03 3.16
C THR A 28 -0.64 4.54 2.95
N LEU A 29 0.27 5.28 2.30
CA LEU A 29 0.11 6.74 2.08
C LEU A 29 -0.31 7.06 0.65
N PHE A 30 0.25 6.35 -0.33
CA PHE A 30 -0.08 6.50 -1.74
C PHE A 30 -0.15 5.10 -2.37
N PRO A 31 -1.33 4.64 -2.79
CA PRO A 31 -1.46 3.34 -3.45
C PRO A 31 -0.58 3.28 -4.70
N ASP A 32 0.11 2.18 -4.88
CA ASP A 32 0.89 1.79 -6.07
C ASP A 32 0.64 0.29 -6.26
N PHE A 33 -0.30 -0.05 -7.14
CA PHE A 33 -0.79 -1.42 -7.30
C PHE A 33 0.08 -2.25 -8.25
N ASN A 34 0.88 -1.60 -9.10
CA ASN A 34 1.75 -2.25 -10.08
C ASN A 34 3.25 -2.09 -9.81
N ASN A 35 3.63 -1.38 -8.74
CA ASN A 35 5.00 -1.10 -8.32
C ASN A 35 5.83 -0.40 -9.41
N ASP A 36 5.21 0.56 -10.11
CA ASP A 36 5.87 1.37 -11.13
C ASP A 36 6.39 2.73 -10.60
N GLY A 37 6.24 2.95 -9.29
CA GLY A 37 6.66 4.15 -8.58
C GLY A 37 5.69 5.32 -8.70
N LYS A 38 4.51 5.13 -9.32
CA LYS A 38 3.47 6.16 -9.44
C LYS A 38 2.28 5.83 -8.56
N THR A 39 1.58 6.88 -8.13
CA THR A 39 0.37 6.71 -7.34
C THR A 39 -0.80 6.32 -8.23
N ASP A 40 -1.40 5.17 -7.93
CA ASP A 40 -2.60 4.62 -8.52
C ASP A 40 -3.86 5.00 -7.70
N VAL A 41 -5.05 4.64 -8.21
CA VAL A 41 -6.34 5.01 -7.59
C VAL A 41 -7.18 3.78 -7.28
N LEU A 42 -7.64 3.69 -6.02
CA LEU A 42 -8.69 2.76 -5.59
C LEU A 42 -10.02 3.49 -5.41
N TRP A 43 -10.98 3.20 -6.28
CA TRP A 43 -12.35 3.67 -6.22
C TRP A 43 -13.22 2.76 -5.36
N ARG A 44 -14.14 3.37 -4.61
CA ARG A 44 -15.19 2.68 -3.87
C ARG A 44 -16.50 3.43 -4.04
N ASN A 45 -17.52 2.76 -4.54
CA ASN A 45 -18.89 3.25 -4.49
C ASN A 45 -19.51 2.85 -3.14
N SER A 46 -19.69 3.81 -2.23
CA SER A 46 -20.27 3.56 -0.90
C SER A 46 -21.73 3.12 -0.95
N SER A 47 -22.45 3.42 -2.04
CA SER A 47 -23.87 3.11 -2.16
C SER A 47 -24.11 1.71 -2.72
N THR A 48 -23.30 1.27 -3.70
CA THR A 48 -23.46 -0.04 -4.37
C THR A 48 -22.48 -1.10 -3.87
N GLY A 49 -21.37 -0.70 -3.27
CA GLY A 49 -20.27 -1.59 -2.87
C GLY A 49 -19.28 -1.93 -3.98
N GLU A 50 -19.40 -1.33 -5.16
CA GLU A 50 -18.44 -1.52 -6.25
C GLU A 50 -17.06 -0.99 -5.89
N ASN A 51 -16.03 -1.71 -6.33
CA ASN A 51 -14.63 -1.32 -6.21
C ASN A 51 -14.00 -1.30 -7.60
N ALA A 52 -13.09 -0.36 -7.85
CA ALA A 52 -12.28 -0.38 -9.07
C ALA A 52 -10.87 0.14 -8.80
N VAL A 53 -9.90 -0.35 -9.56
CA VAL A 53 -8.52 0.15 -9.54
C VAL A 53 -8.23 0.81 -10.87
N TRP A 54 -7.63 2.00 -10.84
CA TRP A 54 -6.99 2.62 -12.00
C TRP A 54 -5.49 2.68 -11.77
N LEU A 55 -4.76 2.10 -12.73
CA LEU A 55 -3.32 2.26 -12.86
C LEU A 55 -3.06 3.58 -13.56
N MET A 56 -2.18 4.41 -13.01
CA MET A 56 -1.99 5.79 -13.43
C MET A 56 -0.63 6.00 -14.10
N ASN A 57 -0.59 6.93 -15.05
CA ASN A 57 0.64 7.46 -15.62
C ASN A 57 0.50 8.98 -15.72
N GLY A 58 0.83 9.67 -14.60
CA GLY A 58 0.48 11.06 -14.42
C GLY A 58 -1.04 11.24 -14.38
N ALA A 59 -1.58 12.17 -15.17
CA ALA A 59 -3.03 12.38 -15.28
C ALA A 59 -3.75 11.37 -16.20
N GLY A 60 -3.01 10.47 -16.84
CA GLY A 60 -3.57 9.43 -17.72
C GLY A 60 -3.81 8.10 -17.00
N ILE A 61 -4.81 7.35 -17.43
CA ILE A 61 -5.06 5.97 -16.99
C ILE A 61 -4.28 5.03 -17.92
N SER A 62 -3.37 4.23 -17.37
CA SER A 62 -2.59 3.22 -18.11
C SER A 62 -3.29 1.85 -18.13
N GLY A 63 -4.18 1.61 -17.18
CA GLY A 63 -4.99 0.39 -17.08
C GLY A 63 -6.00 0.47 -15.94
N GLY A 64 -6.88 -0.51 -15.83
CA GLY A 64 -7.82 -0.57 -14.73
C GLY A 64 -8.85 -1.68 -14.86
N ALA A 65 -9.50 -2.00 -13.74
CA ALA A 65 -10.54 -3.01 -13.69
C ALA A 65 -11.50 -2.77 -12.52
N PHE A 66 -12.72 -3.29 -12.66
CA PHE A 66 -13.60 -3.50 -11.51
C PHE A 66 -13.12 -4.71 -10.71
N LEU A 67 -13.18 -4.61 -9.39
CA LEU A 67 -12.95 -5.72 -8.47
C LEU A 67 -14.30 -6.28 -7.99
N PRO A 68 -14.32 -7.46 -7.33
CA PRO A 68 -15.55 -8.04 -6.80
C PRO A 68 -16.35 -7.05 -5.95
N ASN A 69 -17.68 -7.07 -6.12
CA ASN A 69 -18.59 -6.28 -5.30
C ASN A 69 -19.00 -7.13 -4.08
N LEU A 70 -18.58 -6.70 -2.89
CA LEU A 70 -18.95 -7.35 -1.62
C LEU A 70 -20.20 -6.73 -0.98
N GLY A 71 -20.74 -5.65 -1.55
CA GLY A 71 -21.88 -4.88 -1.02
C GLY A 71 -21.44 -3.65 -0.22
N SER A 72 -22.37 -2.72 -0.01
CA SER A 72 -22.11 -1.38 0.56
C SER A 72 -21.69 -1.37 2.03
N ALA A 73 -21.99 -2.43 2.80
CA ALA A 73 -21.57 -2.57 4.20
C ALA A 73 -20.06 -2.76 4.37
N TRP A 74 -19.33 -3.03 3.27
CA TRP A 74 -17.88 -3.17 3.29
C TRP A 74 -17.18 -1.82 3.18
N THR A 75 -16.15 -1.65 3.99
CA THR A 75 -15.20 -0.54 3.97
C THR A 75 -13.81 -1.07 3.58
N ARG A 76 -12.90 -0.17 3.19
CA ARG A 76 -11.56 -0.55 2.71
C ARG A 76 -10.45 0.27 3.37
N SER A 77 -9.29 -0.37 3.49
CA SER A 77 -7.98 0.20 3.77
C SER A 77 -6.96 -0.40 2.82
N THR A 78 -5.79 0.22 2.66
CA THR A 78 -4.70 -0.28 1.82
C THR A 78 -3.42 -0.51 2.64
N GLY A 79 -2.53 -1.34 2.10
CA GLY A 79 -1.21 -1.63 2.66
C GLY A 79 -0.49 -2.68 1.82
N ASP A 80 0.80 -2.88 2.00
CA ASP A 80 1.53 -4.02 1.41
C ASP A 80 1.53 -5.17 2.43
N PHE A 81 0.68 -6.17 2.23
CA PHE A 81 0.48 -7.25 3.21
C PHE A 81 1.34 -8.47 2.93
N ASN A 82 1.83 -8.63 1.71
CA ASN A 82 2.66 -9.77 1.31
C ASN A 82 4.16 -9.42 1.11
N GLY A 83 4.52 -8.14 1.16
CA GLY A 83 5.88 -7.63 1.04
C GLY A 83 6.40 -7.54 -0.39
N ASP A 84 5.53 -7.57 -1.41
CA ASP A 84 5.93 -7.53 -2.82
C ASP A 84 6.07 -6.10 -3.38
N SER A 85 5.92 -5.09 -2.53
CA SER A 85 5.95 -3.66 -2.87
C SER A 85 4.79 -3.20 -3.76
N LYS A 86 3.72 -3.99 -3.88
CA LYS A 86 2.44 -3.56 -4.46
C LYS A 86 1.44 -3.32 -3.35
N THR A 87 0.47 -2.47 -3.64
CA THR A 87 -0.59 -2.13 -2.69
C THR A 87 -1.68 -3.19 -2.71
N ASP A 88 -1.93 -3.78 -1.56
CA ASP A 88 -3.02 -4.70 -1.29
C ASP A 88 -4.23 -4.00 -0.64
N VAL A 89 -5.37 -4.69 -0.59
CA VAL A 89 -6.63 -4.16 -0.06
C VAL A 89 -7.10 -4.97 1.15
N LEU A 90 -7.33 -4.29 2.28
CA LEU A 90 -7.99 -4.85 3.45
C LEU A 90 -9.44 -4.36 3.49
N LEU A 91 -10.36 -5.29 3.71
CA LEU A 91 -11.80 -5.09 3.63
C LEU A 91 -12.43 -5.45 4.96
N ARG A 92 -13.42 -4.66 5.38
CA ARG A 92 -14.18 -4.90 6.61
C ARG A 92 -15.65 -4.65 6.41
N ASN A 93 -16.48 -5.62 6.75
CA ASN A 93 -17.92 -5.47 6.87
C ASN A 93 -18.27 -4.90 8.23
N SER A 94 -18.76 -3.66 8.28
CA SER A 94 -19.10 -3.00 9.55
C SER A 94 -20.36 -3.57 10.23
N SER A 95 -21.18 -4.32 9.48
CA SER A 95 -22.44 -4.89 9.98
C SER A 95 -22.23 -6.27 10.60
N THR A 96 -21.40 -7.11 9.98
CA THR A 96 -21.16 -8.50 10.41
C THR A 96 -19.85 -8.68 11.19
N GLY A 97 -18.91 -7.75 11.04
CA GLY A 97 -17.56 -7.87 11.61
C GLY A 97 -16.62 -8.77 10.79
N GLU A 98 -17.06 -9.24 9.63
CA GLU A 98 -16.22 -10.00 8.69
C GLU A 98 -15.09 -9.13 8.15
N ASN A 99 -13.93 -9.76 7.95
CA ASN A 99 -12.75 -9.13 7.37
C ASN A 99 -12.27 -9.97 6.19
N ALA A 100 -11.72 -9.32 5.17
CA ALA A 100 -11.10 -9.98 4.03
C ALA A 100 -9.88 -9.20 3.56
N ALA A 101 -8.95 -9.89 2.91
CA ALA A 101 -7.81 -9.26 2.25
C ALA A 101 -7.74 -9.71 0.80
N TRP A 102 -7.38 -8.78 -0.07
CA TRP A 102 -7.02 -9.04 -1.47
C TRP A 102 -5.57 -8.63 -1.67
N LEU A 103 -4.74 -9.61 -2.01
CA LEU A 103 -3.41 -9.38 -2.53
C LEU A 103 -3.54 -9.00 -4.01
N MET A 104 -2.86 -7.95 -4.42
CA MET A 104 -3.07 -7.33 -5.72
C MET A 104 -1.86 -7.53 -6.65
N ASP A 105 -2.14 -7.57 -7.94
CA ASP A 105 -1.14 -7.47 -8.99
C ASP A 105 -1.68 -6.54 -10.10
N GLY A 106 -1.30 -5.27 -10.01
CA GLY A 106 -1.92 -4.20 -10.79
C GLY A 106 -3.42 -4.11 -10.50
N SER A 107 -4.23 -4.10 -11.55
CA SER A 107 -5.69 -4.04 -11.42
C SER A 107 -6.36 -5.40 -11.17
N SER A 108 -5.58 -6.45 -10.87
CA SER A 108 -6.08 -7.81 -10.65
C SER A 108 -5.83 -8.30 -9.23
N ILE A 109 -6.67 -9.21 -8.74
CA ILE A 109 -6.47 -9.86 -7.44
C ILE A 109 -5.63 -11.11 -7.69
N SER A 110 -4.41 -11.15 -7.13
CA SER A 110 -3.53 -12.31 -7.20
C SER A 110 -3.95 -13.39 -6.20
N SER A 111 -4.49 -12.99 -5.04
CA SER A 111 -5.04 -13.89 -4.03
C SER A 111 -6.06 -13.17 -3.15
N GLY A 112 -7.06 -13.89 -2.64
CA GLY A 112 -8.05 -13.34 -1.73
C GLY A 112 -8.38 -14.32 -0.61
N ALA A 113 -8.57 -13.80 0.60
CA ALA A 113 -8.93 -14.62 1.76
C ALA A 113 -9.84 -13.87 2.72
N PHE A 114 -10.76 -14.61 3.36
CA PHE A 114 -11.42 -14.13 4.57
C PHE A 114 -10.48 -14.26 5.76
N LEU A 115 -10.50 -13.26 6.63
CA LEU A 115 -9.75 -13.18 7.87
C LEU A 115 -10.70 -13.39 9.06
N PRO A 116 -10.18 -13.66 10.27
CA PRO A 116 -11.02 -13.76 11.46
C PRO A 116 -11.94 -12.55 11.62
N SER A 117 -13.18 -12.79 12.01
CA SER A 117 -14.15 -11.74 12.27
C SER A 117 -13.96 -11.16 13.68
N PHE A 118 -14.18 -9.86 13.80
CA PHE A 118 -14.29 -9.20 15.10
C PHE A 118 -15.74 -8.76 15.28
N ALA A 119 -16.47 -9.44 16.17
CA ALA A 119 -17.87 -9.13 16.42
C ALA A 119 -18.04 -7.68 16.93
N GLY A 120 -19.02 -6.97 16.36
CA GLY A 120 -19.41 -5.62 16.78
C GLY A 120 -19.00 -4.52 15.79
N SER A 121 -19.93 -3.59 15.56
CA SER A 121 -19.80 -2.43 14.66
C SER A 121 -18.85 -1.34 15.16
N ASN A 122 -18.31 -1.48 16.36
CA ASN A 122 -17.57 -0.42 17.06
C ASN A 122 -16.07 -0.42 16.73
N TRP A 123 -15.62 -1.39 15.94
CA TRP A 123 -14.24 -1.55 15.50
C TRP A 123 -14.11 -1.09 14.04
N GLY A 124 -13.08 -0.31 13.75
CA GLY A 124 -12.73 0.16 12.41
C GLY A 124 -11.23 0.09 12.17
N PHE A 125 -10.78 0.47 10.97
CA PHE A 125 -9.35 0.65 10.71
C PHE A 125 -8.82 1.86 11.49
N ALA A 126 -7.65 1.73 12.10
CA ALA A 126 -6.94 2.86 12.69
C ALA A 126 -6.39 3.74 11.56
N GLY A 127 -6.52 5.07 11.69
CA GLY A 127 -6.02 6.06 10.73
C GLY A 127 -4.66 6.61 11.12
#